data_AF-A0A9E5HQ97-F1
#
_entry.id   AF-A0A9E5HQ97-F1
#
_cell.length_a   1.000
_cell.length_b   1.000
_cell.length_c   1.000
_cell.angle_alpha   90.00
_cell.angle_beta   90.00
_cell.angle_gamma   90.00
#
_symmetry.space_group_name_H-M   'P 1'
#
loop_
_entity.id
_entity.type
_entity.pdbx_description
1 polymer ?
#
loop_
_entity_poly.entity_id
_entity_poly.type
_entity_poly.pdbx_seq_one_letter_code
_entity_poly.pdbx_strand_id
1 'polypeptide(L)'
;WVERPGKPKTITDKTAEDKIAAIGIRLRKWVSFHGISINVDPDLEHFDGIVPCGITEFGVTSLVDLGLPVSMFDLDVALKQSFERVFESDSGQTCENTPHENSIKSI
;
A
#
# COMPACT_ATOMS: atom_id res chain seq x y z
N TRP A 1 -2.16 -6.65 -7.27
CA TRP A 1 -3.26 -6.55 -8.24
C TRP A 1 -4.48 -7.22 -7.63
N VAL A 2 -5.61 -7.24 -8.32
CA VAL A 2 -6.81 -7.98 -7.90
C VAL A 2 -7.28 -8.89 -9.02
N GLU A 3 -7.72 -10.09 -8.68
CA GLU A 3 -8.24 -11.05 -9.64
C GLU A 3 -9.57 -10.56 -10.25
N ARG A 4 -9.77 -10.83 -11.54
CA ARG A 4 -10.95 -10.50 -12.32
C ARG A 4 -11.56 -11.78 -12.89
N PRO A 5 -12.29 -12.57 -12.09
CA PRO A 5 -12.87 -13.84 -12.55
C PRO A 5 -13.89 -13.67 -13.68
N GLY A 6 -14.48 -12.48 -13.84
CA GLY A 6 -15.38 -12.15 -14.94
C GLY A 6 -14.70 -11.78 -16.26
N LYS A 7 -13.36 -11.62 -16.28
CA LYS A 7 -12.60 -11.36 -17.51
C LYS A 7 -12.12 -12.68 -18.13
N PRO A 8 -11.91 -12.74 -19.46
CA PRO A 8 -11.29 -13.89 -20.10
C PRO A 8 -9.96 -14.25 -19.44
N LYS A 9 -9.68 -15.54 -19.32
CA LYS A 9 -8.38 -16.01 -18.82
C LYS A 9 -7.25 -15.52 -19.73
N THR A 10 -6.08 -15.38 -19.12
CA THR A 10 -4.83 -15.05 -19.84
C THR A 10 -4.45 -16.17 -20.81
N ILE A 11 -3.51 -15.89 -21.72
CA ILE A 11 -2.93 -16.88 -22.65
C ILE A 11 -2.26 -18.09 -21.94
N THR A 12 -2.00 -17.97 -20.64
CA THR A 12 -1.42 -19.03 -19.80
C THR A 12 -2.47 -19.78 -18.96
N ASP A 13 -3.76 -19.62 -19.27
CA ASP A 13 -4.92 -20.19 -18.55
C ASP A 13 -5.06 -19.73 -17.07
N LYS A 14 -4.37 -18.65 -16.68
CA LYS A 14 -4.53 -18.00 -15.37
C LYS A 14 -5.68 -16.99 -15.37
N THR A 15 -6.31 -16.80 -14.22
CA THR A 15 -7.28 -15.72 -13.96
C THR A 15 -6.64 -14.37 -14.30
N ALA A 16 -7.37 -13.50 -15.01
CA ALA A 16 -6.91 -12.16 -15.29
C ALA A 16 -6.78 -11.35 -14.00
N GLU A 17 -5.83 -10.44 -13.95
CA GLU A 17 -5.65 -9.52 -12.83
C GLU A 17 -5.59 -8.08 -13.34
N ASP A 18 -6.12 -7.15 -12.55
CA ASP A 18 -5.99 -5.72 -12.81
C ASP A 18 -5.37 -4.99 -11.61
N LYS A 19 -4.73 -3.87 -11.92
CA LYS A 19 -4.10 -2.99 -10.95
C LYS A 19 -5.14 -2.12 -10.23
N ILE A 20 -5.27 -2.31 -8.92
CA ILE A 20 -6.14 -1.51 -8.03
C ILE A 20 -5.42 -0.33 -7.37
N ALA A 21 -4.09 -0.37 -7.27
CA ALA A 21 -3.30 0.62 -6.56
C ALA A 21 -1.88 0.72 -7.13
N ALA A 22 -1.22 1.85 -6.88
CA ALA A 22 0.19 2.07 -7.17
C ALA A 22 0.94 2.39 -5.88
N ILE A 23 2.21 1.98 -5.81
CA ILE A 23 3.10 2.30 -4.70
C ILE A 23 4.34 2.94 -5.30
N GLY A 24 4.69 4.13 -4.81
CA GLY A 24 5.93 4.80 -5.13
C GLY A 24 6.52 5.30 -3.84
N ILE A 25 7.71 4.82 -3.47
CA ILE A 25 8.35 5.20 -2.21
C ILE A 25 9.76 5.68 -2.53
N ARG A 26 10.18 6.75 -1.84
CA ARG A 26 11.56 7.23 -1.85
C ARG A 26 12.04 7.38 -0.42
N LEU A 27 13.28 6.97 -0.14
CA LEU A 27 13.92 7.16 1.16
C LEU A 27 14.99 8.26 1.07
N ARG A 28 15.01 9.18 2.03
CA ARG A 28 16.07 10.18 2.19
C ARG A 28 16.28 10.47 3.67
N LYS A 29 17.54 10.38 4.13
CA LYS A 29 17.92 10.57 5.55
C LYS A 29 17.03 9.74 6.49
N TRP A 30 16.79 8.47 6.16
CA TRP A 30 15.94 7.54 6.94
C TRP A 30 14.46 7.92 7.06
N VAL A 31 13.98 8.85 6.22
CA VAL A 31 12.57 9.23 6.15
C VAL A 31 12.00 8.86 4.77
N SER A 32 10.81 8.27 4.74
CA SER A 32 10.08 7.93 3.52
C SER A 32 9.29 9.11 2.95
N PHE A 33 9.15 9.13 1.63
CA PHE A 33 8.45 10.15 0.85
C PHE A 33 7.58 9.47 -0.23
N HIS A 34 6.57 10.21 -0.71
CA HIS A 34 5.47 9.73 -1.56
C HIS A 34 4.53 8.80 -0.79
N GLY A 35 4.23 7.60 -1.28
CA GLY A 35 3.33 6.67 -0.60
C GLY A 35 2.62 5.74 -1.57
N ILE A 36 1.32 5.59 -1.34
CA ILE A 36 0.43 4.72 -2.10
C ILE A 36 -0.68 5.55 -2.75
N SER A 37 -1.19 5.07 -3.88
CA SER A 37 -2.37 5.60 -4.56
C SER A 37 -3.33 4.44 -4.78
N ILE A 38 -4.55 4.53 -4.26
CA ILE A 38 -5.57 3.50 -4.38
C ILE A 38 -6.67 4.05 -5.29
N ASN A 39 -7.05 3.28 -6.32
CA ASN A 39 -8.08 3.68 -7.26
C ASN A 39 -9.46 3.47 -6.63
N VAL A 40 -10.07 4.52 -6.08
CA VAL A 40 -11.44 4.46 -5.54
C VAL A 40 -12.46 4.55 -6.67
N ASP A 41 -12.52 5.72 -7.32
CA ASP A 41 -13.38 6.01 -8.46
C ASP A 41 -12.72 7.00 -9.44
N PRO A 42 -11.48 6.74 -9.92
CA PRO A 42 -10.90 7.55 -10.97
C PRO A 42 -11.55 7.21 -12.32
N ASP A 43 -11.52 8.18 -13.23
CA ASP A 43 -11.72 7.90 -14.64
C ASP A 43 -10.53 7.06 -15.16
N LEU A 44 -10.83 5.81 -15.51
CA LEU A 44 -9.84 4.80 -15.90
C LEU A 44 -9.27 5.03 -17.31
N GLU A 45 -9.94 5.80 -18.18
CA GLU A 45 -9.46 6.09 -19.53
C GLU A 45 -8.14 6.89 -19.52
N HIS A 46 -7.86 7.63 -18.45
CA HIS A 46 -6.58 8.33 -18.27
C HIS A 46 -5.37 7.39 -18.22
N PHE A 47 -5.56 6.10 -17.91
CA PHE A 47 -4.48 5.13 -17.91
C PHE A 47 -4.10 4.65 -19.33
N ASP A 48 -4.98 4.82 -20.32
CA ASP A 48 -4.73 4.36 -21.70
C ASP A 48 -3.61 5.15 -22.39
N GLY A 49 -3.33 6.37 -21.92
CA GLY A 49 -2.24 7.22 -22.42
C GLY A 49 -0.85 6.87 -21.89
N ILE A 50 -0.73 5.91 -20.97
CA ILE A 50 0.54 5.57 -20.30
C ILE A 50 0.73 4.05 -20.19
N VAL A 51 1.96 3.60 -19.92
CA VAL A 51 2.23 2.22 -19.49
C VAL A 51 2.41 2.21 -17.97
N PRO A 52 1.39 1.81 -17.18
CA PRO A 52 1.43 1.95 -15.73
C PRO A 52 2.51 1.05 -15.12
N CYS A 53 3.48 1.65 -14.42
CA CYS A 53 4.64 0.95 -13.84
C CYS A 53 5.49 0.18 -14.87
N GLY A 54 5.40 0.50 -16.17
CA GLY A 54 6.16 -0.19 -17.22
C GLY A 54 5.67 -1.62 -17.53
N ILE A 55 4.49 -2.00 -17.03
CA ILE A 55 3.90 -3.33 -17.22
C ILE A 55 2.68 -3.19 -18.14
N THR A 56 2.59 -4.04 -19.15
CA THR A 56 1.54 -3.97 -20.21
C THR A 56 0.54 -5.12 -20.15
N GLU A 57 0.87 -6.16 -19.38
CA GLU A 57 0.16 -7.42 -19.33
C GLU A 57 -1.13 -7.37 -18.49
N PHE A 58 -1.31 -6.32 -17.69
CA PHE A 58 -2.44 -6.17 -16.76
C PHE A 58 -3.17 -4.86 -17.02
N GLY A 59 -4.50 -4.88 -16.89
CA GLY A 59 -5.32 -3.68 -16.93
C GLY A 59 -5.26 -2.90 -15.61
N VAL A 60 -6.05 -1.84 -15.54
CA VAL A 60 -6.26 -1.02 -14.33
C VAL A 60 -7.74 -1.12 -13.93
N THR A 61 -8.01 -1.07 -12.63
CA THR A 61 -9.36 -1.13 -12.06
C THR A 61 -9.49 -0.16 -10.88
N SER A 62 -10.70 -0.03 -10.33
CA SER A 62 -11.04 0.79 -9.17
C SER A 62 -11.98 0.04 -8.22
N LEU A 63 -12.16 0.52 -6.99
CA LEU A 63 -13.13 -0.06 -6.06
C LEU A 63 -14.54 -0.04 -6.65
N VAL A 64 -14.91 1.05 -7.31
CA VAL A 64 -16.21 1.18 -7.97
C VAL A 64 -16.36 0.21 -9.15
N ASP A 65 -15.33 0.02 -9.99
CA ASP A 65 -15.33 -0.95 -11.09
C ASP A 65 -15.40 -2.42 -10.58
N LEU A 66 -14.94 -2.68 -9.37
CA LEU A 66 -15.11 -3.97 -8.68
C LEU A 66 -16.51 -4.14 -8.07
N GLY A 67 -17.40 -3.15 -8.20
CA GLY A 67 -18.76 -3.18 -7.64
C GLY A 67 -18.82 -2.78 -6.16
N LEU A 68 -17.79 -2.11 -5.63
CA LEU A 68 -17.74 -1.61 -4.26
C LEU A 68 -17.96 -0.09 -4.25
N PRO A 69 -19.17 0.39 -3.93
CA PRO A 69 -19.47 1.83 -3.84
C PRO A 69 -18.88 2.40 -2.54
N VAL A 70 -17.57 2.66 -2.56
CA VAL A 70 -16.79 3.11 -1.39
C VAL A 70 -16.51 4.60 -1.52
N SER A 71 -16.72 5.36 -0.46
CA SER A 71 -16.33 6.78 -0.41
C SER A 71 -14.85 6.94 -0.02
N MET A 72 -14.28 8.12 -0.27
CA MET A 72 -12.93 8.45 0.23
C MET A 72 -12.84 8.34 1.76
N PHE A 73 -13.92 8.68 2.48
CA PHE A 73 -13.96 8.56 3.94
C PHE A 73 -13.87 7.09 4.40
N ASP A 74 -14.59 6.20 3.75
CA ASP A 74 -14.52 4.76 4.06
C ASP A 74 -13.11 4.22 3.79
N LEU A 75 -12.47 4.68 2.71
CA LEU A 75 -11.08 4.33 2.43
C LEU A 75 -10.14 4.84 3.52
N ASP A 76 -10.28 6.09 3.98
CA ASP A 76 -9.43 6.67 5.03
C ASP A 76 -9.54 5.87 6.34
N VAL A 77 -10.76 5.48 6.73
CA VAL A 77 -10.99 4.64 7.91
C VAL A 77 -10.31 3.28 7.76
N ALA A 78 -10.51 2.60 6.62
CA ALA A 78 -9.92 1.30 6.35
C ALA A 78 -8.39 1.35 6.27
N LEU A 79 -7.85 2.41 5.69
CA LEU A 79 -6.41 2.62 5.57
C LEU A 79 -5.77 2.86 6.94
N LYS A 80 -6.36 3.70 7.79
CA LYS A 80 -5.87 3.95 9.15
C LYS A 80 -5.82 2.65 9.96
N GLN A 81 -6.92 1.92 10.01
CA GLN A 81 -6.99 0.63 10.73
C GLN A 81 -5.98 -0.38 10.19
N SER A 82 -5.76 -0.38 8.87
CA SER A 82 -4.77 -1.26 8.25
C SER A 82 -3.34 -0.87 8.57
N PHE A 83 -3.06 0.43 8.62
CA PHE A 83 -1.74 0.94 8.93
C PHE A 83 -1.36 0.62 10.38
N GLU A 84 -2.24 0.93 11.33
CA GLU A 84 -2.04 0.61 12.76
C GLU A 84 -1.78 -0.90 12.95
N ARG A 85 -2.63 -1.74 12.36
CA ARG A 85 -2.46 -3.20 12.43
C ARG A 85 -1.12 -3.71 11.86
N VAL A 86 -0.60 -3.10 10.81
CA VAL A 86 0.63 -3.55 10.13
C VAL A 86 1.88 -3.02 10.82
N PHE A 87 1.84 -1.79 11.34
CA PHE A 87 3.04 -1.10 11.83
C PHE A 87 3.13 -1.01 13.36
N GLU A 88 2.04 -1.17 14.11
CA GLU A 88 2.05 -1.06 15.58
C GLU A 88 2.18 -2.43 16.28
N SER A 89 2.25 -3.53 15.53
CA SER A 89 2.41 -4.89 16.08
C SER A 89 3.84 -5.25 16.53
N ASP A 90 4.77 -4.29 16.56
CA ASP A 90 6.16 -4.52 17.02
C ASP A 90 6.62 -3.49 18.07
N SER A 91 5.76 -3.22 19.06
CA SER A 91 6.16 -2.53 20.31
C SER A 91 6.94 -3.47 21.24
N GLY A 92 7.97 -4.11 20.68
CA GLY A 92 8.77 -5.17 21.30
C GLY A 92 10.24 -4.83 21.47
N GLN A 93 10.67 -3.57 21.43
CA GLN A 93 11.94 -3.14 22.03
C GLN A 93 11.95 -1.62 22.24
N THR A 94 11.41 -1.15 23.36
CA THR A 94 11.90 0.10 23.91
C THR A 94 13.34 -0.14 24.33
N CYS A 95 14.29 0.48 23.64
CA CYS A 95 15.64 0.63 24.15
C CYS A 95 15.52 1.43 25.45
N GLU A 96 15.49 0.77 26.60
CA GLU A 96 15.61 1.45 27.89
C GLU A 96 16.92 2.22 27.88
N ASN A 97 16.82 3.55 27.97
CA ASN A 97 17.93 4.41 28.35
C ASN A 97 18.32 4.06 29.78
N THR A 98 19.23 3.11 29.97
CA THR A 98 19.92 2.96 31.25
C THR A 98 20.87 4.16 31.40
N PRO A 99 20.72 5.02 32.42
CA PRO A 99 21.76 5.99 32.74
C PRO A 99 22.99 5.21 33.19
N HIS A 100 24.10 5.34 32.47
CA HIS A 100 25.40 4.93 32.99
C HIS A 100 25.78 5.91 34.10
N GLU A 101 25.28 5.68 35.32
CA GLU A 101 25.79 6.36 36.50
C GLU A 101 27.13 5.72 36.87
N ASN A 102 28.18 6.54 36.81
CA ASN A 102 29.52 6.19 37.23
C ASN A 102 29.52 5.83 38.72
N SER A 103 29.67 4.54 39.02
CA SER A 103 29.96 4.05 40.36
C SER A 103 31.38 4.46 40.78
N ILE A 104 31.55 5.69 41.29
CA ILE A 104 32.62 5.99 42.24
C ILE A 104 32.20 5.36 43.57
N LYS A 105 32.69 4.16 43.86
CA LYS A 105 32.70 3.65 45.23
C LYS A 105 33.97 4.18 45.90
N SER A 106 33.77 5.06 46.86
CA SER A 106 34.71 5.24 47.97
C SER A 106 34.79 3.96 48.79
N ILE A 107 35.95 3.80 49.43
CA ILE A 107 36.47 2.71 50.28
C ILE A 107 37.21 1.62 49.50
#